data_AF-A0A2Z6QUJ7-F1
#
_entry.id   AF-A0A2Z6QUJ7-F1
#
_cell.length_a   1.000
_cell.length_b   1.000
_cell.length_c   1.000
_cell.angle_alpha   90.00
_cell.angle_beta   90.00
_cell.angle_gamma   90.00
#
_symmetry.space_group_name_H-M   'P 1'
#
loop_
_entity.id
_entity.type
_entity.pdbx_description
1 polymer ?
#
loop_
_entity_poly.entity_id
_entity_poly.type
_entity_poly.pdbx_seq_one_letter_code
_entity_poly.pdbx_strand_id
1 'polypeptide(L)'
;MTVQGQDAWVIAGLGVVTADLPQGNDLAGVMRHNANKGCRTCKIDKGSWSAHNQDIITTLRYHHITDEEISKISHESVVSRRDQLCTEYGLRSSSSILDKLKWEKHLQTPQDVYHATAGKIGRLLKLTCELFSREGEDDFIKIWKNFEIPKKWSRLPNPISHYNSFMMSDLLRLAMIMPFLLNQFLKESSLKRNEAVTIQQRINASRISLVPKNIIACWVHVAKTMRTVFNREFTSDSYEELQQCLEEEFSILPKVFVSFVNLPNIHVNMHLLMHAKTFGTLTNTQVGIKEMVHHIFKGMVPKTNCKNIDLDLLKRYNTLFAIRHLADGGIDPRFNRSCTGFTNSNFGQLFLNWYVTEDKYSIEEQAQDNDDTKVVSPVNFISNISLKKRMSKQERDSLLLTLHNFKTELFLSYVDMKFEAALMNVSTSWYKLASYTFEEESGILSKVYLHLGDFITIYEEDHEESYAVIKGIFRHKSNNDKYYAFIVVDWFEDTGAEHSVLKCPLYRLQATGNKWRRIFPITVIDNFQKVHFIHNCNSERCQLPNHDTTNRIWIKNNFYFTAV
;
A
#
# COMPACT_ATOMS: atom_id res chain seq x y z
N MET A 1 -38.63 13.27 -4.40
CA MET A 1 -38.07 14.02 -3.26
C MET A 1 -37.76 15.43 -3.74
N THR A 2 -37.86 16.43 -2.88
CA THR A 2 -37.58 17.81 -3.29
C THR A 2 -36.07 18.09 -3.13
N VAL A 3 -35.34 18.27 -4.23
CA VAL A 3 -33.91 18.61 -4.25
C VAL A 3 -33.79 20.06 -4.69
N GLN A 4 -33.20 20.92 -3.86
CA GLN A 4 -33.08 22.36 -4.12
C GLN A 4 -34.42 23.06 -4.46
N GLY A 5 -35.50 22.66 -3.79
CA GLY A 5 -36.83 23.27 -3.99
C GLY A 5 -37.58 22.79 -5.24
N GLN A 6 -37.02 21.85 -6.01
CA GLN A 6 -37.69 21.23 -7.15
C GLN A 6 -38.06 19.77 -6.84
N ASP A 7 -39.26 19.37 -7.22
CA ASP A 7 -39.68 17.98 -7.13
C ASP A 7 -38.89 17.13 -8.14
N ALA A 8 -38.03 16.27 -7.61
CA ALA A 8 -37.19 15.38 -8.38
C ALA A 8 -37.62 13.91 -8.17
N TRP A 9 -37.65 13.17 -9.27
CA TRP A 9 -37.72 11.71 -9.22
C TRP A 9 -36.30 11.17 -8.99
N VAL A 10 -36.07 10.54 -7.83
CA VAL A 10 -34.77 10.00 -7.46
C VAL A 10 -34.82 8.49 -7.52
N ILE A 11 -33.98 7.92 -8.40
CA ILE A 11 -33.76 6.49 -8.53
C ILE A 11 -32.39 6.20 -7.91
N ALA A 12 -32.39 5.41 -6.84
CA ALA A 12 -31.16 4.92 -6.23
C ALA A 12 -30.98 3.44 -6.63
N GLY A 13 -29.86 3.14 -7.29
CA GLY A 13 -29.44 1.78 -7.58
C GLY A 13 -28.39 1.32 -6.57
N LEU A 14 -28.34 0.01 -6.31
CA LEU A 14 -27.17 -0.59 -5.67
C LEU A 14 -25.96 -0.34 -6.59
N GLY A 15 -24.85 0.18 -6.07
CA GLY A 15 -23.64 0.45 -6.86
C GLY A 15 -22.75 -0.78 -6.99
N VAL A 16 -22.04 -1.08 -5.90
CA VAL A 16 -21.15 -2.24 -5.78
C VAL A 16 -21.25 -2.84 -4.38
N VAL A 17 -21.17 -4.17 -4.30
CA VAL A 17 -21.13 -4.90 -3.03
C VAL A 17 -19.73 -5.48 -2.86
N THR A 18 -18.92 -4.83 -2.03
CA THR A 18 -17.60 -5.35 -1.66
C THR A 18 -17.72 -6.28 -0.46
N ALA A 19 -17.23 -7.50 -0.62
CA ALA A 19 -17.28 -8.57 0.37
C ALA A 19 -16.04 -9.45 0.22
N ASP A 20 -15.66 -10.17 1.28
CA ASP A 20 -14.56 -11.13 1.19
C ASP A 20 -14.88 -12.25 0.17
N LEU A 21 -13.88 -13.08 -0.17
CA LEU A 21 -14.05 -14.08 -1.23
C LEU A 21 -15.23 -15.05 -0.95
N PRO A 22 -15.36 -15.66 0.24
CA PRO A 22 -16.50 -16.53 0.53
C PRO A 22 -17.84 -15.79 0.56
N GLN A 23 -17.95 -14.67 1.27
CA GLN A 23 -19.19 -13.92 1.43
C GLN A 23 -19.69 -13.37 0.10
N GLY A 24 -18.78 -12.91 -0.78
CA GLY A 24 -19.12 -12.48 -2.13
C GLY A 24 -19.84 -13.57 -2.93
N ASN A 25 -19.41 -14.82 -2.82
CA ASN A 25 -20.11 -15.95 -3.46
C ASN A 25 -21.49 -16.19 -2.84
N ASP A 26 -21.62 -16.11 -1.51
CA ASP A 26 -22.93 -16.27 -0.86
C ASP A 26 -23.93 -15.21 -1.34
N LEU A 27 -23.48 -13.96 -1.47
CA LEU A 27 -24.27 -12.82 -1.90
C LEU A 27 -24.68 -12.92 -3.38
N ALA A 28 -23.79 -13.47 -4.22
CA ALA A 28 -24.05 -13.74 -5.64
C ALA A 28 -24.90 -15.01 -5.88
N GLY A 29 -25.20 -15.80 -4.84
CA GLY A 29 -25.91 -17.08 -4.99
C GLY A 29 -25.06 -18.19 -5.62
N VAL A 30 -23.74 -18.09 -5.55
CA VAL A 30 -22.77 -19.01 -6.16
C VAL A 30 -22.17 -19.92 -5.08
N MET A 31 -21.89 -21.17 -5.42
CA MET A 31 -21.20 -22.09 -4.50
C MET A 31 -19.81 -21.57 -4.12
N ARG A 32 -19.23 -22.10 -3.04
CA ARG A 32 -17.86 -21.73 -2.61
C ARG A 32 -16.83 -22.10 -3.68
N HIS A 33 -15.66 -21.46 -3.61
CA HIS A 33 -14.51 -21.68 -4.51
C HIS A 33 -14.01 -23.14 -4.59
N ASN A 34 -14.42 -24.02 -3.68
CA ASN A 34 -14.06 -25.44 -3.75
C ASN A 34 -14.94 -26.25 -4.70
N ALA A 35 -16.11 -25.72 -5.11
CA ALA A 35 -16.98 -26.35 -6.08
C ALA A 35 -16.37 -26.33 -7.50
N ASN A 36 -16.81 -27.26 -8.36
CA ASN A 36 -16.34 -27.35 -9.75
C ASN A 36 -16.53 -26.01 -10.48
N LYS A 37 -17.69 -25.36 -10.34
CA LYS A 37 -17.96 -24.02 -10.88
C LYS A 37 -18.09 -22.95 -9.79
N GLY A 38 -17.11 -22.88 -8.91
CA GLY A 38 -17.10 -21.98 -7.74
C GLY A 38 -16.73 -20.53 -8.03
N CYS A 39 -16.45 -20.14 -9.27
CA CYS A 39 -16.21 -18.74 -9.62
C CYS A 39 -17.55 -18.01 -9.78
N ARG A 40 -17.70 -16.84 -9.14
CA ARG A 40 -18.90 -16.01 -9.28
C ARG A 40 -18.92 -15.14 -10.54
N THR A 41 -17.80 -15.04 -11.26
CA THR A 41 -17.71 -14.26 -12.49
C THR A 41 -17.91 -15.11 -13.74
N CYS A 42 -17.49 -16.39 -13.71
CA CYS A 42 -17.54 -17.29 -14.86
C CYS A 42 -17.97 -18.72 -14.48
N LYS A 43 -18.27 -19.53 -15.49
CA LYS A 43 -18.69 -20.93 -15.39
C LYS A 43 -17.55 -21.93 -15.61
N ILE A 44 -16.30 -21.46 -15.63
CA ILE A 44 -15.13 -22.31 -15.89
C ILE A 44 -14.96 -23.31 -14.75
N ASP A 45 -14.78 -24.58 -15.13
CA ASP A 45 -14.51 -25.65 -14.20
C ASP A 45 -13.13 -25.49 -13.53
N LYS A 46 -13.09 -25.79 -12.24
CA LYS A 46 -11.90 -25.70 -11.39
C LYS A 46 -10.68 -26.41 -11.98
N GLY A 47 -10.87 -27.55 -12.64
CA GLY A 47 -9.80 -28.31 -13.30
C GLY A 47 -9.11 -27.57 -14.45
N SER A 48 -9.74 -26.52 -14.99
CA SER A 48 -9.30 -25.77 -16.15
C SER A 48 -8.94 -24.31 -15.82
N TRP A 49 -8.87 -23.93 -14.55
CA TRP A 49 -8.60 -22.55 -14.14
C TRP A 49 -7.20 -22.03 -14.51
N SER A 50 -6.25 -22.92 -14.79
CA SER A 50 -4.92 -22.55 -15.31
C SER A 50 -4.76 -22.72 -16.82
N ALA A 51 -5.84 -23.00 -17.56
CA ALA A 51 -5.76 -23.14 -19.01
C ALA A 51 -5.54 -21.79 -19.68
N HIS A 52 -4.49 -21.70 -20.51
CA HIS A 52 -4.28 -20.57 -21.42
C HIS A 52 -5.31 -20.67 -22.58
N ASN A 53 -5.87 -19.55 -23.02
CA ASN A 53 -6.84 -19.43 -24.14
C ASN A 53 -8.31 -19.74 -23.83
N GLN A 54 -8.78 -19.48 -22.62
CA GLN A 54 -10.22 -19.46 -22.37
C GLN A 54 -10.82 -18.17 -22.92
N ASP A 55 -11.85 -18.31 -23.76
CA ASP A 55 -12.70 -17.17 -24.11
C ASP A 55 -13.53 -16.80 -22.87
N ILE A 56 -13.07 -15.76 -22.18
CA ILE A 56 -13.66 -15.29 -20.94
C ILE A 56 -15.11 -14.88 -21.20
N ILE A 57 -15.39 -14.21 -22.34
CA ILE A 57 -16.70 -13.62 -22.63
C ILE A 57 -17.76 -14.71 -22.75
N THR A 58 -17.47 -15.80 -23.45
CA THR A 58 -18.42 -16.92 -23.59
C THR A 58 -18.61 -17.72 -22.31
N THR A 59 -17.66 -17.65 -21.38
CA THR A 59 -17.71 -18.38 -20.12
C THR A 59 -18.22 -17.55 -18.94
N LEU A 60 -18.50 -16.25 -19.13
CA LEU A 60 -19.06 -15.38 -18.08
C LEU A 60 -20.41 -15.89 -17.56
N ARG A 61 -20.70 -15.55 -16.30
CA ARG A 61 -22.03 -15.70 -15.74
C ARG A 61 -22.85 -14.46 -16.08
N TYR A 62 -23.84 -14.65 -16.93
CA TYR A 62 -24.83 -13.61 -17.25
C TYR A 62 -26.04 -13.74 -16.33
N HIS A 63 -26.55 -12.61 -15.83
CA HIS A 63 -27.73 -12.57 -14.94
C HIS A 63 -28.92 -13.37 -15.47
N HIS A 64 -29.36 -13.10 -16.69
CA HIS A 64 -30.55 -13.75 -17.28
C HIS A 64 -30.40 -15.28 -17.38
N ILE A 65 -29.23 -15.78 -17.81
CA ILE A 65 -28.96 -17.22 -17.88
C ILE A 65 -28.96 -17.82 -16.46
N THR A 66 -28.38 -17.11 -15.50
CA THR A 66 -28.32 -17.58 -14.11
C THR A 66 -29.72 -17.65 -13.49
N ASP A 67 -30.59 -16.70 -13.78
CA ASP A 67 -31.96 -16.71 -13.26
C ASP A 67 -32.79 -17.87 -13.83
N GLU A 68 -32.58 -18.24 -15.10
CA GLU A 68 -33.16 -19.47 -15.67
C GLU A 68 -32.64 -20.73 -14.96
N GLU A 69 -31.33 -20.80 -14.67
CA GLU A 69 -30.71 -21.90 -13.93
C GLU A 69 -31.26 -21.99 -12.49
N ILE A 70 -31.41 -20.86 -11.80
CA ILE A 70 -32.03 -20.77 -10.46
C ILE A 70 -33.49 -21.22 -10.52
N SER A 71 -34.23 -20.78 -11.54
CA SER A 71 -35.62 -21.20 -11.73
C SER A 71 -35.71 -22.72 -11.87
N LYS A 72 -34.85 -23.35 -12.69
CA LYS A 72 -34.78 -24.82 -12.81
C LYS A 72 -34.48 -25.50 -11.48
N ILE A 73 -33.54 -24.97 -10.69
CA ILE A 73 -33.22 -25.50 -9.35
C ILE A 73 -34.43 -25.39 -8.41
N SER A 74 -35.14 -24.25 -8.43
CA SER A 74 -36.26 -23.98 -7.52
C SER A 74 -37.51 -24.81 -7.82
N HIS A 75 -37.77 -25.12 -9.10
CA HIS A 75 -38.91 -25.95 -9.51
C HIS A 75 -38.64 -27.45 -9.38
N GLU A 76 -37.38 -27.86 -9.22
CA GLU A 76 -37.05 -29.27 -8.98
C GLU A 76 -37.54 -29.69 -7.59
N SER A 77 -38.37 -30.72 -7.53
CA SER A 77 -38.97 -31.22 -6.29
C SER A 77 -38.10 -32.25 -5.58
N VAL A 78 -37.30 -33.01 -6.33
CA VAL A 78 -36.44 -34.07 -5.82
C VAL A 78 -35.13 -33.48 -5.30
N VAL A 79 -34.88 -33.62 -4.00
CA VAL A 79 -33.70 -33.04 -3.32
C VAL A 79 -32.39 -33.47 -3.98
N SER A 80 -32.21 -34.76 -4.26
CA SER A 80 -30.98 -35.26 -4.89
C SER A 80 -30.75 -34.69 -6.28
N ARG A 81 -31.83 -34.50 -7.07
CA ARG A 81 -31.75 -33.88 -8.40
C ARG A 81 -31.47 -32.38 -8.29
N ARG A 82 -32.06 -31.71 -7.32
CA ARG A 82 -31.78 -30.30 -7.00
C ARG A 82 -30.31 -30.10 -6.65
N ASP A 83 -29.73 -30.97 -5.83
CA ASP A 83 -28.31 -30.92 -5.44
C ASP A 83 -27.38 -31.18 -6.62
N GLN A 84 -27.76 -32.09 -7.53
CA GLN A 84 -27.06 -32.30 -8.80
C GLN A 84 -27.06 -31.04 -9.67
N LEU A 85 -28.22 -30.40 -9.86
CA LEU A 85 -28.34 -29.16 -10.62
C LEU A 85 -27.55 -28.01 -10.00
N CYS A 86 -27.60 -27.87 -8.67
CA CYS A 86 -26.79 -26.91 -7.94
C CYS A 86 -25.30 -27.13 -8.24
N THR A 87 -24.83 -28.38 -8.20
CA THR A 87 -23.44 -28.75 -8.50
C THR A 87 -23.06 -28.49 -9.96
N GLU A 88 -23.96 -28.84 -10.90
CA GLU A 88 -23.79 -28.66 -12.34
C GLU A 88 -23.65 -27.19 -12.73
N TYR A 89 -24.45 -26.30 -12.13
CA TYR A 89 -24.42 -24.87 -12.40
C TYR A 89 -23.47 -24.09 -11.47
N GLY A 90 -23.01 -24.71 -10.39
CA GLY A 90 -22.22 -24.06 -9.33
C GLY A 90 -23.02 -23.00 -8.56
N LEU A 91 -24.33 -23.19 -8.42
CA LEU A 91 -25.26 -22.24 -7.78
C LEU A 91 -25.79 -22.79 -6.47
N ARG A 92 -26.15 -21.89 -5.55
CA ARG A 92 -26.75 -22.26 -4.26
C ARG A 92 -28.26 -22.46 -4.43
N SER A 93 -28.82 -23.38 -3.65
CA SER A 93 -30.26 -23.56 -3.52
C SER A 93 -30.93 -22.47 -2.69
N SER A 94 -30.18 -21.81 -1.81
CA SER A 94 -30.66 -20.72 -0.95
C SER A 94 -30.57 -19.36 -1.66
N SER A 95 -31.66 -18.60 -1.63
CA SER A 95 -31.69 -17.20 -2.09
C SER A 95 -30.79 -16.32 -1.21
N SER A 96 -30.11 -15.36 -1.85
CA SER A 96 -29.40 -14.26 -1.20
C SER A 96 -30.39 -13.24 -0.65
N ILE A 97 -30.00 -12.54 0.42
CA ILE A 97 -30.79 -11.39 0.92
C ILE A 97 -30.91 -10.27 -0.13
N LEU A 98 -29.92 -10.18 -1.02
CA LEU A 98 -29.88 -9.20 -2.09
C LEU A 98 -30.76 -9.59 -3.29
N ASP A 99 -31.27 -10.82 -3.38
CA ASP A 99 -32.22 -11.21 -4.44
C ASP A 99 -33.56 -10.45 -4.34
N LYS A 100 -33.82 -9.77 -3.21
CA LYS A 100 -34.95 -8.84 -3.05
C LYS A 100 -34.74 -7.50 -3.77
N LEU A 101 -33.51 -7.20 -4.18
CA LEU A 101 -33.16 -5.97 -4.88
C LEU A 101 -33.07 -6.22 -6.38
N LYS A 102 -33.29 -5.18 -7.19
CA LYS A 102 -32.95 -5.22 -8.61
C LYS A 102 -31.48 -4.86 -8.77
N TRP A 103 -30.68 -5.83 -9.20
CA TRP A 103 -29.23 -5.68 -9.34
C TRP A 103 -28.64 -6.81 -10.21
N GLU A 104 -27.50 -6.56 -10.85
CA GLU A 104 -26.73 -7.57 -11.58
C GLU A 104 -25.75 -8.23 -10.60
N LYS A 105 -26.12 -9.41 -10.11
CA LYS A 105 -25.41 -10.09 -9.03
C LYS A 105 -23.96 -10.47 -9.35
N HIS A 106 -23.59 -10.73 -10.60
CA HIS A 106 -22.24 -11.16 -11.01
C HIS A 106 -21.33 -9.99 -11.37
N LEU A 107 -21.90 -8.88 -11.88
CA LEU A 107 -21.17 -7.64 -12.15
C LEU A 107 -20.96 -6.81 -10.88
N GLN A 108 -21.99 -6.73 -10.03
CA GLN A 108 -22.00 -5.86 -8.84
C GLN A 108 -21.46 -6.55 -7.57
N THR A 109 -20.97 -7.79 -7.68
CA THR A 109 -20.14 -8.47 -6.67
C THR A 109 -18.74 -8.81 -7.22
N PRO A 110 -17.91 -7.80 -7.53
CA PRO A 110 -16.59 -8.04 -8.10
C PRO A 110 -15.73 -8.93 -7.20
N GLN A 111 -14.76 -9.63 -7.78
CA GLN A 111 -13.78 -10.40 -7.02
C GLN A 111 -12.98 -9.48 -6.10
N ASP A 112 -12.85 -9.85 -4.83
CA ASP A 112 -12.06 -9.03 -3.90
C ASP A 112 -10.57 -9.22 -4.14
N VAL A 113 -9.97 -8.15 -4.65
CA VAL A 113 -8.56 -8.12 -5.00
C VAL A 113 -7.65 -8.14 -3.79
N TYR A 114 -8.08 -7.58 -2.65
CA TYR A 114 -7.23 -7.48 -1.46
C TYR A 114 -6.95 -8.88 -0.87
N HIS A 115 -7.99 -9.66 -0.61
CA HIS A 115 -7.85 -11.03 -0.13
C HIS A 115 -7.22 -11.95 -1.17
N ALA A 116 -7.61 -11.82 -2.44
CA ALA A 116 -7.07 -12.67 -3.49
C ALA A 116 -5.54 -12.51 -3.58
N THR A 117 -5.06 -11.28 -3.63
CA THR A 117 -3.63 -10.96 -3.75
C THR A 117 -2.84 -11.26 -2.49
N ALA A 118 -3.32 -10.87 -1.31
CA ALA A 118 -2.67 -11.22 -0.05
C ALA A 118 -2.55 -12.75 0.12
N GLY A 119 -3.60 -13.50 -0.24
CA GLY A 119 -3.58 -14.96 -0.24
C GLY A 119 -2.56 -15.56 -1.21
N LYS A 120 -2.39 -14.98 -2.41
CA LYS A 120 -1.33 -15.38 -3.37
C LYS A 120 0.05 -15.16 -2.78
N ILE A 121 0.30 -13.98 -2.22
CA ILE A 121 1.60 -13.60 -1.68
C ILE A 121 1.95 -14.44 -0.46
N GLY A 122 1.01 -14.68 0.46
CA GLY A 122 1.23 -15.58 1.59
C GLY A 122 1.62 -16.98 1.13
N ARG A 123 0.90 -17.53 0.17
CA ARG A 123 1.26 -18.84 -0.40
C ARG A 123 2.63 -18.82 -1.06
N LEU A 124 2.96 -17.79 -1.84
CA LEU A 124 4.27 -17.66 -2.49
C LEU A 124 5.40 -17.55 -1.46
N LEU A 125 5.20 -16.78 -0.40
CA LEU A 125 6.13 -16.63 0.72
C LEU A 125 6.44 -17.98 1.35
N LYS A 126 5.39 -18.72 1.71
CA LYS A 126 5.53 -20.05 2.31
C LYS A 126 6.34 -20.98 1.41
N LEU A 127 5.93 -21.10 0.15
CA LEU A 127 6.59 -21.98 -0.81
C LEU A 127 8.05 -21.56 -1.03
N THR A 128 8.33 -20.26 -1.14
CA THR A 128 9.69 -19.75 -1.32
C THR A 128 10.58 -20.12 -0.14
N CYS A 129 10.12 -19.89 1.10
CA CYS A 129 10.88 -20.25 2.30
C CYS A 129 11.09 -21.76 2.41
N GLU A 130 10.11 -22.59 2.04
CA GLU A 130 10.22 -24.05 2.06
C GLU A 130 11.28 -24.59 1.07
N LEU A 131 11.65 -23.82 0.04
CA LEU A 131 12.71 -24.19 -0.90
C LEU A 131 14.13 -24.05 -0.32
N PHE A 132 14.32 -23.26 0.74
CA PHE A 132 15.67 -22.93 1.21
C PHE A 132 16.39 -24.16 1.79
N SER A 133 17.65 -24.33 1.42
CA SER A 133 18.57 -25.21 2.13
C SER A 133 18.94 -24.59 3.49
N ARG A 134 19.65 -25.31 4.35
CA ARG A 134 20.16 -24.73 5.62
C ARG A 134 21.00 -23.48 5.37
N GLU A 135 21.87 -23.51 4.35
CA GLU A 135 22.66 -22.35 3.93
C GLU A 135 21.76 -21.19 3.49
N GLY A 136 20.72 -21.47 2.69
CA GLY A 136 19.76 -20.46 2.27
C GLY A 136 18.96 -19.84 3.42
N GLU A 137 18.56 -20.63 4.41
CA GLU A 137 17.87 -20.14 5.61
C GLU A 137 18.77 -19.20 6.45
N ASP A 138 20.03 -19.58 6.65
CA ASP A 138 21.01 -18.77 7.39
C ASP A 138 21.29 -17.44 6.67
N ASP A 139 21.53 -17.48 5.36
CA ASP A 139 21.74 -16.30 4.52
C ASP A 139 20.50 -15.38 4.53
N PHE A 140 19.30 -15.95 4.40
CA PHE A 140 18.04 -15.21 4.47
C PHE A 140 17.88 -14.50 5.81
N ILE A 141 18.11 -15.18 6.93
CA ILE A 141 17.97 -14.59 8.28
C ILE A 141 18.99 -13.46 8.47
N LYS A 142 20.22 -13.63 7.96
CA LYS A 142 21.26 -12.60 8.03
C LYS A 142 20.85 -11.34 7.28
N ILE A 143 20.31 -11.48 6.07
CA ILE A 143 19.84 -10.35 5.27
C ILE A 143 18.59 -9.74 5.88
N TRP A 144 17.59 -10.55 6.23
CA TRP A 144 16.32 -10.09 6.79
C TRP A 144 16.49 -9.19 8.02
N LYS A 145 17.46 -9.49 8.89
CA LYS A 145 17.75 -8.67 10.09
C LYS A 145 18.33 -7.28 9.77
N ASN A 146 19.02 -7.14 8.65
CA ASN A 146 19.75 -5.92 8.30
C ASN A 146 19.14 -5.19 7.09
N PHE A 147 18.11 -5.76 6.47
CA PHE A 147 17.48 -5.18 5.30
C PHE A 147 16.77 -3.87 5.67
N GLU A 148 17.06 -2.82 4.91
CA GLU A 148 16.46 -1.51 5.10
C GLU A 148 14.99 -1.55 4.66
N ILE A 149 14.07 -1.45 5.63
CA ILE A 149 12.64 -1.28 5.37
C ILE A 149 12.24 0.19 5.59
N PRO A 150 11.17 0.68 4.93
CA PRO A 150 10.66 2.02 5.17
C PRO A 150 10.42 2.25 6.67
N LYS A 151 10.92 3.37 7.22
CA LYS A 151 10.90 3.64 8.68
C LYS A 151 9.51 3.68 9.31
N LYS A 152 8.49 3.93 8.49
CA LYS A 152 7.09 3.95 8.92
C LYS A 152 6.48 2.57 9.09
N TRP A 153 7.11 1.54 8.54
CA TRP A 153 6.60 0.19 8.66
C TRP A 153 6.89 -0.32 10.06
N SER A 154 5.88 -0.95 10.65
CA SER A 154 6.08 -1.77 11.83
C SER A 154 7.08 -2.87 11.52
N ARG A 155 7.88 -3.23 12.53
CA ARG A 155 8.81 -4.34 12.40
C ARG A 155 8.06 -5.60 11.98
N LEU A 156 8.47 -6.20 10.88
CA LEU A 156 7.88 -7.43 10.36
C LEU A 156 8.45 -8.66 11.09
N PRO A 157 7.62 -9.68 11.39
CA PRO A 157 8.09 -10.93 11.97
C PRO A 157 8.99 -11.69 10.99
N ASN A 158 9.75 -12.68 11.46
CA ASN A 158 10.57 -13.51 10.56
C ASN A 158 9.67 -14.42 9.68
N PRO A 159 9.73 -14.33 8.34
CA PRO A 159 8.96 -15.16 7.42
C PRO A 159 9.10 -16.67 7.61
N ILE A 160 10.27 -17.16 8.01
CA ILE A 160 10.53 -18.60 8.17
C ILE A 160 9.86 -19.13 9.45
N SER A 161 10.09 -18.47 10.58
CA SER A 161 9.65 -18.98 11.89
C SER A 161 8.23 -18.57 12.27
N HIS A 162 7.75 -17.43 11.75
CA HIS A 162 6.51 -16.80 12.18
C HIS A 162 5.54 -16.55 11.01
N TYR A 163 5.56 -17.42 10.01
CA TYR A 163 4.71 -17.32 8.81
C TYR A 163 3.22 -17.05 9.12
N ASN A 164 2.65 -17.70 10.14
CA ASN A 164 1.24 -17.53 10.49
C ASN A 164 0.91 -16.19 11.20
N SER A 165 1.92 -15.38 11.51
CA SER A 165 1.76 -14.10 12.21
C SER A 165 1.56 -12.90 11.28
N PHE A 166 1.74 -13.08 9.96
CA PHE A 166 1.59 -11.99 9.00
C PHE A 166 0.13 -11.63 8.78
N MET A 167 -0.18 -10.34 8.89
CA MET A 167 -1.46 -9.81 8.43
C MET A 167 -1.43 -9.64 6.90
N MET A 168 -2.61 -9.50 6.27
CA MET A 168 -2.69 -9.29 4.82
C MET A 168 -1.95 -8.03 4.37
N SER A 169 -2.02 -6.95 5.15
CA SER A 169 -1.24 -5.73 4.93
C SER A 169 0.27 -5.98 4.95
N ASP A 170 0.73 -6.88 5.82
CA ASP A 170 2.15 -7.23 5.89
C ASP A 170 2.57 -8.06 4.68
N LEU A 171 1.71 -8.97 4.21
CA LEU A 171 1.95 -9.73 2.98
C LEU A 171 2.08 -8.80 1.76
N LEU A 172 1.20 -7.79 1.64
CA LEU A 172 1.30 -6.80 0.57
C LEU A 172 2.60 -5.98 0.66
N ARG A 173 3.02 -5.61 1.87
CA ARG A 173 4.33 -4.97 2.11
C ARG A 173 5.51 -5.87 1.71
N LEU A 174 5.43 -7.16 2.03
CA LEU A 174 6.46 -8.14 1.65
C LEU A 174 6.62 -8.23 0.13
N ALA A 175 5.54 -8.19 -0.64
CA ALA A 175 5.63 -8.21 -2.10
C ALA A 175 6.52 -7.08 -2.66
N MET A 176 6.56 -5.92 -1.99
CA MET A 176 7.38 -4.78 -2.41
C MET A 176 8.88 -4.95 -2.17
N ILE A 177 9.29 -5.85 -1.26
CA ILE A 177 10.70 -5.99 -0.81
C ILE A 177 11.31 -7.37 -1.08
N MET A 178 10.50 -8.42 -1.16
CA MET A 178 10.95 -9.80 -1.37
C MET A 178 11.80 -9.99 -2.64
N PRO A 179 11.51 -9.36 -3.80
CA PRO A 179 12.40 -9.45 -4.97
C PRO A 179 13.84 -9.03 -4.65
N PHE A 180 14.01 -7.94 -3.89
CA PHE A 180 15.32 -7.40 -3.53
C PHE A 180 16.03 -8.27 -2.50
N LEU A 181 15.29 -8.76 -1.50
CA LEU A 181 15.81 -9.68 -0.49
C LEU A 181 16.39 -10.94 -1.14
N LEU A 182 15.62 -11.57 -2.03
CA LEU A 182 16.05 -12.79 -2.72
C LEU A 182 17.24 -12.52 -3.64
N ASN A 183 17.25 -11.38 -4.34
CA ASN A 183 18.36 -11.03 -5.23
C ASN A 183 19.71 -10.90 -4.50
N GLN A 184 19.72 -10.63 -3.18
CA GLN A 184 20.96 -10.46 -2.40
C GLN A 184 21.64 -11.78 -2.00
N PHE A 185 20.94 -12.91 -1.92
CA PHE A 185 21.57 -14.19 -1.54
C PHE A 185 21.22 -15.39 -2.39
N LEU A 186 20.10 -15.38 -3.13
CA LEU A 186 19.56 -16.60 -3.69
C LEU A 186 20.45 -17.13 -4.82
N LYS A 187 21.19 -18.19 -4.51
CA LYS A 187 22.07 -18.95 -5.42
C LYS A 187 21.67 -20.43 -5.43
N GLU A 188 22.30 -21.24 -6.27
CA GLU A 188 21.98 -22.67 -6.37
C GLU A 188 22.10 -23.41 -5.03
N SER A 189 23.16 -23.13 -4.25
CA SER A 189 23.38 -23.76 -2.94
C SER A 189 22.37 -23.34 -1.87
N SER A 190 21.71 -22.18 -2.05
CA SER A 190 20.64 -21.71 -1.16
C SER A 190 19.36 -22.54 -1.26
N LEU A 191 19.23 -23.43 -2.24
CA LEU A 191 18.02 -24.21 -2.49
C LEU A 191 18.22 -25.70 -2.16
N LYS A 192 17.17 -26.35 -1.66
CA LYS A 192 17.12 -27.81 -1.57
C LYS A 192 17.21 -28.41 -2.97
N ARG A 193 18.20 -29.28 -3.19
CA ARG A 193 18.53 -29.79 -4.54
C ARG A 193 17.36 -30.49 -5.23
N ASN A 194 16.61 -31.33 -4.53
CA ASN A 194 15.46 -32.05 -5.10
C ASN A 194 14.35 -31.11 -5.59
N GLU A 195 14.06 -30.06 -4.81
CA GLU A 195 13.07 -29.05 -5.18
C GLU A 195 13.55 -28.23 -6.38
N ALA A 196 14.83 -27.82 -6.38
CA ALA A 196 15.41 -27.07 -7.49
C ALA A 196 15.40 -27.87 -8.82
N VAL A 197 15.67 -29.18 -8.78
CA VAL A 197 15.58 -30.05 -9.97
C VAL A 197 14.13 -30.16 -10.46
N THR A 198 13.17 -30.27 -9.54
CA THR A 198 11.74 -30.33 -9.89
C THR A 198 11.29 -29.04 -10.57
N ILE A 199 11.70 -27.88 -10.04
CA ILE A 199 11.42 -26.59 -10.67
C ILE A 199 12.10 -26.49 -12.03
N GLN A 200 13.39 -26.88 -12.14
CA GLN A 200 14.15 -26.86 -13.38
C GLN A 200 13.42 -27.60 -14.51
N GLN A 201 12.91 -28.80 -14.22
CA GLN A 201 12.15 -29.61 -15.18
C GLN A 201 10.87 -28.89 -15.63
N ARG A 202 10.10 -28.31 -14.68
CA ARG A 202 8.85 -27.62 -15.02
C ARG A 202 9.03 -26.37 -15.85
N ILE A 203 10.08 -25.60 -15.56
CA ILE A 203 10.37 -24.39 -16.33
C ILE A 203 11.10 -24.69 -17.65
N ASN A 204 11.41 -25.97 -17.92
CA ASN A 204 12.22 -26.43 -19.06
C ASN A 204 13.60 -25.72 -19.13
N ALA A 205 14.25 -25.50 -17.98
CA ALA A 205 15.55 -24.83 -17.92
C ALA A 205 16.71 -25.79 -18.22
N SER A 206 17.60 -25.36 -19.10
CA SER A 206 18.80 -26.13 -19.48
C SER A 206 19.79 -26.33 -18.33
N ARG A 207 19.81 -25.41 -17.34
CA ARG A 207 20.71 -25.45 -16.19
C ARG A 207 19.96 -25.11 -14.91
N ILE A 208 20.27 -25.83 -13.84
CA ILE A 208 19.70 -25.60 -12.51
C ILE A 208 20.05 -24.21 -11.93
N SER A 209 21.16 -23.63 -12.35
CA SER A 209 21.57 -22.27 -11.98
C SER A 209 20.62 -21.17 -12.47
N LEU A 210 19.66 -21.48 -13.36
CA LEU A 210 18.60 -20.57 -13.78
C LEU A 210 17.39 -20.58 -12.83
N VAL A 211 17.28 -21.56 -11.94
CA VAL A 211 16.14 -21.70 -11.01
C VAL A 211 16.04 -20.51 -10.05
N PRO A 212 17.11 -20.06 -9.36
CA PRO A 212 17.06 -18.86 -8.52
C PRO A 212 16.52 -17.63 -9.26
N LYS A 213 16.97 -17.40 -10.50
CA LYS A 213 16.52 -16.26 -11.32
C LYS A 213 15.02 -16.33 -11.64
N ASN A 214 14.48 -17.52 -11.88
CA ASN A 214 13.05 -17.71 -12.15
C ASN A 214 12.19 -17.54 -10.88
N ILE A 215 12.72 -17.93 -9.71
CA ILE A 215 12.06 -17.66 -8.42
C ILE A 215 12.01 -16.15 -8.16
N ILE A 216 13.13 -15.43 -8.37
CA ILE A 216 13.15 -13.96 -8.26
C ILE A 216 12.19 -13.34 -9.27
N ALA A 217 12.16 -13.82 -10.51
CA ALA A 217 11.23 -13.34 -11.53
C ALA A 217 9.77 -13.50 -11.11
N CYS A 218 9.38 -14.61 -10.47
CA CYS A 218 8.03 -14.77 -9.90
C CYS A 218 7.68 -13.64 -8.95
N TRP A 219 8.58 -13.33 -8.01
CA TRP A 219 8.40 -12.23 -7.07
C TRP A 219 8.36 -10.87 -7.76
N VAL A 220 9.16 -10.65 -8.80
CA VAL A 220 9.12 -9.42 -9.61
C VAL A 220 7.76 -9.25 -10.30
N HIS A 221 7.23 -10.29 -10.95
CA HIS A 221 5.91 -10.21 -11.60
C HIS A 221 4.79 -9.98 -10.58
N VAL A 222 4.83 -10.66 -9.43
CA VAL A 222 3.89 -10.39 -8.32
C VAL A 222 3.99 -8.94 -7.87
N ALA A 223 5.21 -8.44 -7.63
CA ALA A 223 5.44 -7.08 -7.13
C ALA A 223 4.96 -6.00 -8.13
N LYS A 224 5.25 -6.19 -9.44
CA LYS A 224 4.73 -5.35 -10.52
C LYS A 224 3.20 -5.38 -10.58
N THR A 225 2.61 -6.57 -10.57
CA THR A 225 1.16 -6.75 -10.59
C THR A 225 0.52 -6.02 -9.41
N MET A 226 1.09 -6.12 -8.21
CA MET A 226 0.53 -5.45 -7.04
C MET A 226 0.59 -3.93 -7.16
N ARG A 227 1.69 -3.39 -7.67
CA ARG A 227 1.81 -1.95 -7.91
C ARG A 227 0.70 -1.45 -8.83
N THR A 228 0.44 -2.15 -9.93
CA THR A 228 -0.60 -1.76 -10.90
C THR A 228 -2.00 -2.00 -10.35
N VAL A 229 -2.23 -3.10 -9.66
CA VAL A 229 -3.51 -3.44 -9.02
C VAL A 229 -3.95 -2.39 -7.99
N PHE A 230 -3.02 -1.90 -7.17
CA PHE A 230 -3.31 -0.90 -6.14
C PHE A 230 -3.09 0.54 -6.62
N ASN A 231 -2.98 0.75 -7.93
CA ASN A 231 -2.95 2.10 -8.47
C ASN A 231 -4.30 2.80 -8.25
N ARG A 232 -4.25 4.08 -7.88
CA ARG A 232 -5.43 4.89 -7.57
C ARG A 232 -6.03 5.54 -8.80
N GLU A 233 -5.26 5.62 -9.88
CA GLU A 233 -5.65 6.28 -11.12
C GLU A 233 -5.30 5.38 -12.29
N PHE A 234 -6.23 5.27 -13.24
CA PHE A 234 -6.06 4.44 -14.41
C PHE A 234 -6.26 5.28 -15.67
N THR A 235 -5.26 5.28 -16.53
CA THR A 235 -5.34 5.72 -17.92
C THR A 235 -5.57 4.52 -18.85
N SER A 236 -5.77 4.76 -20.15
CA SER A 236 -5.81 3.68 -21.14
C SER A 236 -4.57 2.76 -21.03
N ASP A 237 -3.38 3.37 -20.97
CA ASP A 237 -2.11 2.66 -20.81
C ASP A 237 -2.04 1.88 -19.50
N SER A 238 -2.65 2.40 -18.42
CA SER A 238 -2.71 1.70 -17.13
C SER A 238 -3.53 0.40 -17.22
N TYR A 239 -4.59 0.37 -18.02
CA TYR A 239 -5.36 -0.85 -18.24
C TYR A 239 -4.57 -1.89 -19.05
N GLU A 240 -3.79 -1.45 -20.04
CA GLU A 240 -2.91 -2.33 -20.81
C GLU A 240 -1.79 -2.91 -19.93
N GLU A 241 -1.16 -2.06 -19.10
CA GLU A 241 -0.16 -2.50 -18.11
C GLU A 241 -0.76 -3.49 -17.11
N LEU A 242 -1.99 -3.23 -16.62
CA LEU A 242 -2.69 -4.14 -15.72
C LEU A 242 -2.90 -5.50 -16.39
N GLN A 243 -3.40 -5.51 -17.63
CA GLN A 243 -3.63 -6.75 -18.37
C GLN A 243 -2.35 -7.55 -18.52
N GLN A 244 -1.27 -6.91 -18.98
CA GLN A 244 0.03 -7.54 -19.15
C GLN A 244 0.53 -8.14 -17.83
N CYS A 245 0.50 -7.38 -16.73
CA CYS A 245 0.96 -7.85 -15.43
C CYS A 245 0.16 -9.09 -14.96
N LEU A 246 -1.16 -9.07 -15.11
CA LEU A 246 -2.04 -10.16 -14.71
C LEU A 246 -1.79 -11.44 -15.52
N GLU A 247 -1.57 -11.32 -16.83
CA GLU A 247 -1.25 -12.42 -17.74
C GLU A 247 0.13 -13.03 -17.44
N GLU A 248 1.15 -12.18 -17.23
CA GLU A 248 2.49 -12.60 -16.85
C GLU A 248 2.50 -13.34 -15.49
N GLU A 249 1.81 -12.79 -14.48
CA GLU A 249 1.66 -13.42 -13.17
C GLU A 249 0.92 -14.77 -13.27
N PHE A 250 -0.16 -14.82 -14.07
CA PHE A 250 -0.94 -16.03 -14.33
C PHE A 250 -0.11 -17.12 -15.02
N SER A 251 0.82 -16.75 -15.91
CA SER A 251 1.69 -17.68 -16.61
C SER A 251 2.84 -18.19 -15.73
N ILE A 252 3.55 -17.29 -15.04
CA ILE A 252 4.81 -17.65 -14.38
C ILE A 252 4.59 -18.43 -13.08
N LEU A 253 3.59 -18.07 -12.26
CA LEU A 253 3.41 -18.68 -10.94
C LEU A 253 3.10 -20.18 -11.01
N PRO A 254 2.11 -20.66 -11.79
CA PRO A 254 1.83 -22.08 -11.91
C PRO A 254 2.99 -22.86 -12.57
N LYS A 255 3.73 -22.21 -13.47
CA LYS A 255 4.88 -22.81 -14.16
C LYS A 255 6.03 -23.11 -13.21
N VAL A 256 6.35 -22.20 -12.28
CA VAL A 256 7.41 -22.41 -11.29
C VAL A 256 6.89 -23.23 -10.10
N PHE A 257 5.69 -22.94 -9.62
CA PHE A 257 5.12 -23.50 -8.41
C PHE A 257 3.77 -24.19 -8.69
N VAL A 258 3.76 -25.54 -8.73
CA VAL A 258 2.55 -26.33 -9.01
C VAL A 258 1.38 -26.03 -8.08
N SER A 259 1.65 -25.59 -6.85
CA SER A 259 0.63 -25.22 -5.85
C SER A 259 -0.24 -24.02 -6.27
N PHE A 260 0.10 -23.34 -7.37
CA PHE A 260 -0.71 -22.30 -8.01
C PHE A 260 -1.54 -22.81 -9.20
N VAL A 261 -1.31 -24.03 -9.68
CA VAL A 261 -2.16 -24.65 -10.71
C VAL A 261 -3.58 -24.78 -10.17
N ASN A 262 -4.54 -24.29 -10.95
CA ASN A 262 -5.97 -24.29 -10.64
C ASN A 262 -6.31 -23.63 -9.29
N LEU A 263 -5.52 -22.65 -8.86
CA LEU A 263 -5.79 -21.91 -7.64
C LEU A 263 -6.83 -20.81 -7.90
N PRO A 264 -7.90 -20.69 -7.09
CA PRO A 264 -8.91 -19.65 -7.29
C PRO A 264 -8.30 -18.25 -7.28
N ASN A 265 -7.33 -18.00 -6.38
CA ASN A 265 -6.69 -16.69 -6.27
C ASN A 265 -5.91 -16.27 -7.53
N ILE A 266 -5.42 -17.24 -8.33
CA ILE A 266 -4.77 -16.98 -9.62
C ILE A 266 -5.82 -16.83 -10.72
N HIS A 267 -6.84 -17.68 -10.71
CA HIS A 267 -7.95 -17.61 -11.67
C HIS A 267 -8.63 -16.22 -11.67
N VAL A 268 -8.74 -15.58 -10.50
CA VAL A 268 -9.31 -14.24 -10.36
C VAL A 268 -8.61 -13.20 -11.27
N ASN A 269 -7.32 -13.38 -11.61
CA ASN A 269 -6.61 -12.47 -12.51
C ASN A 269 -7.32 -12.27 -13.85
N MET A 270 -7.98 -13.31 -14.38
CA MET A 270 -8.73 -13.27 -15.63
C MET A 270 -9.87 -12.24 -15.59
N HIS A 271 -10.37 -11.91 -14.39
CA HIS A 271 -11.55 -11.06 -14.20
C HIS A 271 -11.19 -9.64 -13.72
N LEU A 272 -9.98 -9.44 -13.19
CA LEU A 272 -9.60 -8.17 -12.56
C LEU A 272 -9.60 -6.99 -13.55
N LEU A 273 -9.18 -7.20 -14.80
CA LEU A 273 -9.22 -6.14 -15.81
C LEU A 273 -10.66 -5.66 -16.07
N MET A 274 -11.62 -6.59 -16.18
CA MET A 274 -13.03 -6.26 -16.37
C MET A 274 -13.57 -5.48 -15.17
N HIS A 275 -13.22 -5.89 -13.94
CA HIS A 275 -13.61 -5.17 -12.73
C HIS A 275 -13.00 -3.75 -12.70
N ALA A 276 -11.72 -3.60 -13.04
CA ALA A 276 -11.08 -2.29 -13.14
C ALA A 276 -11.79 -1.38 -14.14
N LYS A 277 -12.10 -1.88 -15.34
CA LYS A 277 -12.84 -1.11 -16.37
C LYS A 277 -14.26 -0.74 -15.93
N THR A 278 -14.92 -1.62 -15.17
CA THR A 278 -16.30 -1.39 -14.69
C THR A 278 -16.36 -0.32 -13.59
N PHE A 279 -15.39 -0.34 -12.67
CA PHE A 279 -15.40 0.47 -11.46
C PHE A 279 -14.31 1.57 -11.43
N GLY A 280 -13.67 1.84 -12.57
CA GLY A 280 -12.54 2.77 -12.71
C GLY A 280 -11.22 2.15 -12.27
N THR A 281 -11.14 1.63 -11.05
CA THR A 281 -9.94 1.01 -10.49
C THR A 281 -10.30 -0.22 -9.65
N LEU A 282 -9.31 -1.09 -9.38
CA LEU A 282 -9.48 -2.20 -8.44
C LEU A 282 -9.50 -1.73 -6.98
N THR A 283 -8.97 -0.54 -6.70
CA THR A 283 -9.00 0.08 -5.36
C THR A 283 -10.41 0.54 -4.97
N ASN A 284 -11.33 0.73 -5.92
CA ASN A 284 -12.73 1.03 -5.64
C ASN A 284 -13.54 -0.21 -5.19
N THR A 285 -13.04 -1.42 -5.48
CA THR A 285 -13.74 -2.67 -5.18
C THR A 285 -13.09 -3.51 -4.08
N GLN A 286 -11.93 -3.09 -3.57
CA GLN A 286 -11.22 -3.82 -2.52
C GLN A 286 -11.90 -3.68 -1.15
N VAL A 287 -11.63 -4.64 -0.26
CA VAL A 287 -12.14 -4.63 1.13
C VAL A 287 -11.10 -4.20 2.18
N GLY A 288 -9.89 -3.78 1.79
CA GLY A 288 -8.80 -3.48 2.72
C GLY A 288 -9.17 -2.49 3.84
N ILE A 289 -9.90 -1.42 3.51
CA ILE A 289 -10.39 -0.45 4.52
C ILE A 289 -11.37 -1.11 5.49
N LYS A 290 -12.26 -1.98 4.99
CA LYS A 290 -13.22 -2.70 5.83
C LYS A 290 -12.50 -3.64 6.80
N GLU A 291 -11.43 -4.30 6.36
CA GLU A 291 -10.60 -5.14 7.24
C GLU A 291 -9.92 -4.32 8.35
N MET A 292 -9.42 -3.12 8.04
CA MET A 292 -8.87 -2.22 9.06
C MET A 292 -9.92 -1.81 10.09
N VAL A 293 -11.13 -1.46 9.65
CA VAL A 293 -12.25 -1.13 10.55
C VAL A 293 -12.63 -2.34 11.41
N HIS A 294 -12.71 -3.53 10.81
CA HIS A 294 -13.00 -4.79 11.52
C HIS A 294 -11.93 -5.10 12.58
N HIS A 295 -10.66 -4.86 12.28
CA HIS A 295 -9.57 -5.02 13.25
C HIS A 295 -9.71 -4.06 14.43
N ILE A 296 -10.00 -2.78 14.17
CA ILE A 296 -10.26 -1.78 15.22
C ILE A 296 -11.44 -2.26 16.08
N PHE A 297 -12.53 -2.71 15.46
CA PHE A 297 -13.70 -3.23 16.17
C PHE A 297 -13.37 -4.44 17.04
N LYS A 298 -12.67 -5.44 16.49
CA LYS A 298 -12.19 -6.61 17.26
C LYS A 298 -11.31 -6.23 18.43
N GLY A 299 -10.40 -5.26 18.28
CA GLY A 299 -9.54 -4.77 19.36
C GLY A 299 -10.32 -4.06 20.47
N MET A 300 -11.50 -3.55 20.16
CA MET A 300 -12.40 -2.90 21.13
C MET A 300 -13.33 -3.88 21.84
N VAL A 301 -13.67 -5.03 21.22
CA VAL A 301 -14.59 -6.03 21.80
C VAL A 301 -14.23 -6.38 23.26
N PRO A 302 -12.98 -6.72 23.62
CA PRO A 302 -12.63 -7.05 25.01
C PRO A 302 -12.79 -5.89 26.00
N LYS A 303 -12.90 -4.65 25.51
CA LYS A 303 -13.05 -3.43 26.31
C LYS A 303 -14.50 -2.97 26.42
N THR A 304 -15.42 -3.61 25.71
CA THR A 304 -16.85 -3.38 25.88
C THR A 304 -17.32 -4.06 27.17
N ASN A 305 -18.42 -3.59 27.76
CA ASN A 305 -19.09 -4.29 28.86
C ASN A 305 -19.73 -5.64 28.43
N CYS A 306 -19.44 -6.11 27.20
CA CYS A 306 -20.00 -7.28 26.51
C CYS A 306 -21.53 -7.29 26.39
N LYS A 307 -22.23 -6.18 26.70
CA LYS A 307 -23.69 -6.06 26.58
C LYS A 307 -24.00 -5.22 25.34
N ASN A 308 -24.62 -5.82 24.34
CA ASN A 308 -25.05 -5.15 23.10
C ASN A 308 -23.89 -4.53 22.28
N ILE A 309 -22.82 -5.31 22.10
CA ILE A 309 -21.62 -4.94 21.32
C ILE A 309 -21.97 -4.28 19.97
N ASP A 310 -22.94 -4.85 19.25
CA ASP A 310 -23.36 -4.34 17.94
C ASP A 310 -23.89 -2.90 18.03
N LEU A 311 -24.79 -2.65 19.00
CA LEU A 311 -25.39 -1.33 19.22
C LEU A 311 -24.32 -0.30 19.61
N ASP A 312 -23.36 -0.70 20.44
CA ASP A 312 -22.31 0.19 20.91
C ASP A 312 -21.31 0.56 19.82
N LEU A 313 -20.88 -0.42 19.03
CA LEU A 313 -20.02 -0.19 17.87
C LEU A 313 -20.71 0.69 16.82
N LEU A 314 -22.00 0.42 16.54
CA LEU A 314 -22.82 1.23 15.65
C LEU A 314 -22.97 2.67 16.16
N LYS A 315 -23.30 2.85 17.45
CA LYS A 315 -23.45 4.17 18.06
C LYS A 315 -22.16 4.98 17.98
N ARG A 316 -21.02 4.35 18.29
CA ARG A 316 -19.69 4.97 18.18
C ARG A 316 -19.39 5.36 16.73
N TYR A 317 -19.58 4.44 15.78
CA TYR A 317 -19.27 4.69 14.37
C TYR A 317 -20.14 5.82 13.80
N ASN A 318 -21.44 5.79 14.05
CA ASN A 318 -22.37 6.84 13.62
C ASN A 318 -22.01 8.21 14.21
N THR A 319 -21.59 8.24 15.49
CA THR A 319 -21.16 9.48 16.14
C THR A 319 -19.88 10.02 15.50
N LEU A 320 -18.87 9.19 15.23
CA LEU A 320 -17.65 9.61 14.53
C LEU A 320 -17.94 10.14 13.12
N PHE A 321 -18.83 9.48 12.39
CA PHE A 321 -19.25 9.93 11.05
C PHE A 321 -19.98 11.27 11.10
N ALA A 322 -20.87 11.46 12.08
CA ALA A 322 -21.54 12.74 12.28
C ALA A 322 -20.55 13.86 12.64
N ILE A 323 -19.59 13.58 13.54
CA ILE A 323 -18.52 14.53 13.90
C ILE A 323 -17.69 14.90 12.68
N ARG A 324 -17.26 13.90 11.89
CA ARG A 324 -16.52 14.12 10.65
C ARG A 324 -17.32 14.97 9.66
N HIS A 325 -18.57 14.60 9.39
CA HIS A 325 -19.44 15.34 8.48
C HIS A 325 -19.56 16.81 8.88
N LEU A 326 -19.74 17.10 10.17
CA LEU A 326 -19.80 18.47 10.68
C LEU A 326 -18.45 19.21 10.59
N ALA A 327 -17.34 18.51 10.86
CA ALA A 327 -15.99 19.07 10.74
C ALA A 327 -15.62 19.39 9.29
N ASP A 328 -16.09 18.59 8.34
CA ASP A 328 -15.91 18.77 6.90
C ASP A 328 -16.85 19.86 6.32
N GLY A 329 -17.54 20.63 7.17
CA GLY A 329 -18.45 21.71 6.76
C GLY A 329 -19.84 21.25 6.34
N GLY A 330 -20.19 19.99 6.58
CA GLY A 330 -21.50 19.42 6.31
C GLY A 330 -22.62 20.17 7.01
N ILE A 331 -23.74 20.31 6.31
CA ILE A 331 -24.93 21.03 6.79
C ILE A 331 -25.97 20.00 7.21
N ASP A 332 -26.36 20.02 8.48
CA ASP A 332 -27.56 19.32 8.90
C ASP A 332 -28.78 20.07 8.35
N PRO A 333 -29.59 19.44 7.48
CA PRO A 333 -30.73 20.10 6.83
C PRO A 333 -31.79 20.60 7.81
N ARG A 334 -31.77 20.13 9.07
CA ARG A 334 -32.66 20.64 10.13
C ARG A 334 -32.25 22.03 10.63
N PHE A 335 -31.00 22.45 10.44
CA PHE A 335 -30.45 23.66 11.05
C PHE A 335 -30.10 24.78 10.05
N ASN A 336 -30.21 24.55 8.73
CA ASN A 336 -30.08 25.54 7.64
C ASN A 336 -28.85 26.48 7.69
N ARG A 337 -27.83 26.16 8.50
CA ARG A 337 -26.57 26.90 8.67
C ARG A 337 -25.43 25.91 8.86
N SER A 338 -24.25 26.21 8.32
CA SER A 338 -23.05 25.44 8.61
C SER A 338 -22.67 25.60 10.09
N CYS A 339 -22.24 24.51 10.74
CA CYS A 339 -21.85 24.52 12.15
C CYS A 339 -20.45 25.15 12.32
N THR A 340 -20.35 26.46 12.15
CA THR A 340 -19.09 27.24 12.27
C THR A 340 -18.45 27.21 13.66
N GLY A 341 -19.15 26.70 14.69
CA GLY A 341 -18.66 26.57 16.06
C GLY A 341 -18.10 25.20 16.43
N PHE A 342 -18.12 24.20 15.53
CA PHE A 342 -17.76 22.84 15.88
C PHE A 342 -16.31 22.71 16.38
N THR A 343 -15.38 23.48 15.80
CA THR A 343 -13.94 23.43 16.11
C THR A 343 -13.55 23.89 17.53
N ASN A 344 -14.45 24.56 18.27
CA ASN A 344 -14.20 25.06 19.63
C ASN A 344 -14.97 24.30 20.73
N SER A 345 -15.56 23.14 20.38
CA SER A 345 -16.41 22.37 21.30
C SER A 345 -15.60 21.45 22.20
N ASN A 346 -15.90 21.40 23.50
CA ASN A 346 -15.34 20.38 24.41
C ASN A 346 -16.01 19.02 24.13
N PHE A 347 -15.45 18.27 23.16
CA PHE A 347 -16.00 16.98 22.72
C PHE A 347 -15.94 15.87 23.78
N GLY A 348 -15.22 16.09 24.90
CA GLY A 348 -15.08 15.10 25.97
C GLY A 348 -16.42 14.49 26.39
N GLN A 349 -17.49 15.30 26.47
CA GLN A 349 -18.82 14.82 26.85
C GLN A 349 -19.49 13.87 25.85
N LEU A 350 -19.21 14.00 24.54
CA LEU A 350 -19.73 13.08 23.51
C LEU A 350 -19.10 11.69 23.63
N PHE A 351 -17.91 11.63 24.23
CA PHE A 351 -17.13 10.40 24.42
C PHE A 351 -17.22 9.83 25.84
N LEU A 352 -17.81 10.56 26.81
CA LEU A 352 -17.93 10.12 28.21
C LEU A 352 -18.68 8.78 28.40
N ASN A 353 -19.53 8.42 27.44
CA ASN A 353 -20.26 7.15 27.44
C ASN A 353 -19.59 6.07 26.57
N TRP A 354 -18.43 6.37 25.98
CA TRP A 354 -17.62 5.36 25.30
C TRP A 354 -16.75 4.68 26.33
N TYR A 355 -16.79 3.36 26.35
CA TYR A 355 -16.10 2.50 27.31
C TYR A 355 -14.68 2.94 27.62
N VAL A 356 -14.30 2.74 28.89
CA VAL A 356 -12.98 2.95 29.50
C VAL A 356 -11.88 2.81 28.45
N THR A 357 -11.49 3.95 27.88
CA THR A 357 -10.18 4.06 27.30
C THR A 357 -9.23 3.97 28.47
N GLU A 358 -8.50 2.85 28.61
CA GLU A 358 -7.17 2.97 29.19
C GLU A 358 -6.51 4.15 28.46
N ASP A 359 -6.09 5.14 29.22
CA ASP A 359 -5.33 6.33 28.83
C ASP A 359 -3.99 5.96 28.17
N LYS A 360 -4.03 5.18 27.08
CA LYS A 360 -2.85 4.80 26.29
C LYS A 360 -2.55 5.81 25.19
N TYR A 361 -3.43 6.78 24.95
CA TYR A 361 -3.12 7.94 24.12
C TYR A 361 -2.52 9.12 24.90
N SER A 362 -2.42 9.01 26.23
CA SER A 362 -1.83 10.04 27.09
C SER A 362 -0.31 9.87 27.30
N ILE A 363 0.33 8.91 26.62
CA ILE A 363 1.78 8.69 26.70
C ILE A 363 2.39 8.68 25.30
N GLU A 364 2.33 9.81 24.61
CA GLU A 364 3.34 10.22 23.61
C GLU A 364 3.37 11.74 23.37
N GLU A 365 2.63 12.53 24.16
CA GLU A 365 2.77 13.99 24.23
C GLU A 365 3.80 14.48 25.25
N GLN A 366 4.37 13.60 26.08
CA GLN A 366 5.40 14.01 27.04
C GLN A 366 6.82 13.74 26.53
N ALA A 367 7.20 14.60 25.60
CA ALA A 367 8.51 15.25 25.60
C ALA A 367 8.33 16.59 24.87
N GLN A 368 7.63 17.53 25.52
CA GLN A 368 7.83 18.94 25.22
C GLN A 368 9.28 19.26 25.59
N ASP A 369 10.18 19.18 24.62
CA ASP A 369 11.36 20.04 24.64
C ASP A 369 10.80 21.48 24.69
N ASN A 370 11.02 22.16 25.82
CA ASN A 370 10.59 23.53 26.16
C ASN A 370 11.15 24.63 25.25
N ASP A 371 11.19 24.41 23.94
CA ASP A 371 11.67 25.38 22.96
C ASP A 371 10.49 25.88 22.11
N ASP A 372 9.60 26.58 22.80
CA ASP A 372 8.28 27.10 22.37
C ASP A 372 8.37 28.24 21.33
N THR A 373 9.40 28.24 20.49
CA THR A 373 9.51 29.17 19.37
C THR A 373 8.84 28.60 18.13
N LYS A 374 7.64 29.10 17.83
CA LYS A 374 6.79 28.71 16.70
C LYS A 374 7.55 28.82 15.37
N VAL A 375 7.70 27.69 14.68
CA VAL A 375 8.21 27.64 13.31
C VAL A 375 7.11 28.10 12.36
N VAL A 376 7.45 29.01 11.47
CA VAL A 376 6.53 29.65 10.53
C VAL A 376 6.75 29.08 9.13
N SER A 377 5.65 28.92 8.39
CA SER A 377 5.68 28.59 6.97
C SER A 377 5.72 29.87 6.13
N PRO A 378 6.52 29.94 5.06
CA PRO A 378 6.47 31.04 4.10
C PRO A 378 5.26 30.93 3.15
N VAL A 379 4.55 29.80 3.13
CA VAL A 379 3.40 29.52 2.27
C VAL A 379 2.15 29.17 3.08
N ASN A 380 0.98 29.45 2.52
CA ASN A 380 -0.30 29.29 3.24
C ASN A 380 -0.77 27.83 3.33
N PHE A 381 -0.45 27.01 2.33
CA PHE A 381 -0.85 25.59 2.27
C PHE A 381 -0.04 24.67 3.20
N ILE A 382 0.98 25.19 3.90
CA ILE A 382 1.71 24.46 4.95
C ILE A 382 1.49 25.13 6.30
N SER A 383 1.05 24.35 7.28
CA SER A 383 0.80 24.81 8.65
C SER A 383 1.26 23.80 9.70
N ASN A 384 1.24 24.20 10.98
CA ASN A 384 1.54 23.33 12.13
C ASN A 384 2.90 22.62 12.07
N ILE A 385 3.95 23.33 11.63
CA ILE A 385 5.30 22.79 11.56
C ILE A 385 5.82 22.52 12.98
N SER A 386 6.17 21.26 13.25
CA SER A 386 6.75 20.78 14.50
C SER A 386 8.04 20.02 14.23
N LEU A 387 9.10 20.39 14.95
CA LEU A 387 10.42 19.75 14.86
C LEU A 387 10.69 18.99 16.17
N LYS A 388 11.10 17.72 16.06
CA LYS A 388 11.26 16.82 17.22
C LYS A 388 12.59 16.08 17.17
N LYS A 389 13.02 15.58 18.34
CA LYS A 389 14.27 14.85 18.58
C LYS A 389 15.51 15.61 18.10
N ARG A 390 16.13 16.41 18.97
CA ARG A 390 17.36 17.14 18.61
C ARG A 390 18.46 16.19 18.12
N MET A 391 19.18 16.63 17.10
CA MET A 391 20.37 15.95 16.60
C MET A 391 21.56 16.19 17.55
N SER A 392 22.38 15.17 17.77
CA SER A 392 23.57 15.32 18.62
C SER A 392 24.62 16.23 17.95
N LYS A 393 25.48 16.86 18.77
CA LYS A 393 26.55 17.73 18.26
C LYS A 393 27.51 16.99 17.32
N GLN A 394 27.84 15.75 17.62
CA GLN A 394 28.74 14.93 16.80
C GLN A 394 28.14 14.62 15.41
N GLU A 395 26.86 14.21 15.34
CA GLU A 395 26.15 13.99 14.08
C GLU A 395 26.08 15.28 13.24
N ARG A 396 25.77 16.40 13.90
CA ARG A 396 25.69 17.72 13.25
C ARG A 396 27.03 18.13 12.67
N ASP A 397 28.10 18.06 13.46
CA ASP A 397 29.43 18.49 13.04
C ASP A 397 29.94 17.59 11.91
N SER A 398 29.66 16.28 11.95
CA SER A 398 29.95 15.36 10.85
C SER A 398 29.21 15.72 9.56
N LEU A 399 27.94 16.11 9.63
CA LEU A 399 27.17 16.54 8.46
C LEU A 399 27.72 17.86 7.89
N LEU A 400 28.01 18.83 8.76
CA LEU A 400 28.54 20.13 8.36
C LEU A 400 29.91 20.02 7.67
N LEU A 401 30.75 19.06 8.04
CA LEU A 401 32.01 18.77 7.34
C LEU A 401 31.81 18.39 5.86
N THR A 402 30.63 17.86 5.51
CA THR A 402 30.27 17.54 4.12
C THR A 402 29.64 18.71 3.35
N LEU A 403 29.27 19.79 4.03
CA LEU A 403 28.54 20.94 3.50
C LEU A 403 29.48 22.15 3.34
N HIS A 404 30.31 22.14 2.29
CA HIS A 404 31.33 23.17 2.07
C HIS A 404 30.76 24.60 1.87
N ASN A 405 29.51 24.74 1.40
CA ASN A 405 28.88 26.03 1.07
C ASN A 405 27.60 26.33 1.88
N PHE A 406 27.54 25.87 3.14
CA PHE A 406 26.32 25.95 3.97
C PHE A 406 25.65 27.34 3.98
N LYS A 407 26.42 28.42 4.18
CA LYS A 407 25.86 29.79 4.24
C LYS A 407 25.28 30.25 2.91
N THR A 408 25.96 29.96 1.80
CA THR A 408 25.54 30.35 0.46
C THR A 408 24.26 29.60 0.07
N GLU A 409 24.20 28.29 0.32
CA GLU A 409 23.01 27.50 0.01
C GLU A 409 21.82 27.85 0.91
N LEU A 410 22.07 28.17 2.18
CA LEU A 410 21.04 28.70 3.07
C LEU A 410 20.50 30.04 2.54
N PHE A 411 21.38 30.94 2.08
CA PHE A 411 20.95 32.20 1.47
C PHE A 411 20.09 31.97 0.22
N LEU A 412 20.51 31.10 -0.70
CA LEU A 412 19.71 30.72 -1.86
C LEU A 412 18.35 30.13 -1.45
N SER A 413 18.28 29.38 -0.35
CA SER A 413 17.02 28.88 0.20
C SER A 413 16.07 29.98 0.68
N TYR A 414 16.60 31.10 1.16
CA TYR A 414 15.79 32.27 1.47
C TYR A 414 15.33 33.00 0.20
N VAL A 415 16.17 33.06 -0.83
CA VAL A 415 15.80 33.61 -2.14
C VAL A 415 14.63 32.85 -2.75
N ASP A 416 14.63 31.51 -2.71
CA ASP A 416 13.49 30.69 -3.16
C ASP A 416 12.19 31.02 -2.43
N MET A 417 12.28 31.39 -1.15
CA MET A 417 11.14 31.84 -0.33
C MET A 417 10.78 33.31 -0.57
N LYS A 418 11.39 33.98 -1.56
CA LYS A 418 11.24 35.41 -1.88
C LYS A 418 11.73 36.34 -0.75
N PHE A 419 12.73 35.91 0.01
CA PHE A 419 13.45 36.72 1.00
C PHE A 419 14.85 37.06 0.49
N GLU A 420 15.03 38.24 -0.11
CA GLU A 420 16.29 38.67 -0.75
C GLU A 420 17.28 39.37 0.21
N ALA A 421 17.06 39.29 1.52
CA ALA A 421 17.88 39.99 2.51
C ALA A 421 19.13 39.20 2.95
N ALA A 422 20.21 39.90 3.30
CA ALA A 422 21.45 39.29 3.79
C ALA A 422 21.25 38.53 5.12
N LEU A 423 21.83 37.33 5.28
CA LEU A 423 21.70 36.54 6.50
C LEU A 423 22.53 37.11 7.65
N MET A 424 21.88 37.74 8.63
CA MET A 424 22.56 38.30 9.81
C MET A 424 22.73 37.28 10.95
N ASN A 425 21.85 36.28 11.02
CA ASN A 425 21.92 35.22 12.01
C ASN A 425 22.64 33.98 11.44
N VAL A 426 23.35 33.24 12.30
CA VAL A 426 24.05 31.99 11.94
C VAL A 426 23.61 30.83 12.84
N SER A 427 22.78 31.10 13.85
CA SER A 427 22.31 30.07 14.78
C SER A 427 21.36 29.10 14.09
N THR A 428 21.71 27.82 14.18
CA THR A 428 20.90 26.71 13.63
C THR A 428 20.64 25.70 14.73
N SER A 429 19.40 25.19 14.79
CA SER A 429 19.03 24.07 15.67
C SER A 429 18.63 22.88 14.81
N TRP A 430 19.21 21.71 15.07
CA TRP A 430 19.10 20.53 14.23
C TRP A 430 18.26 19.44 14.89
N TYR A 431 17.49 18.73 14.07
CA TYR A 431 16.46 17.79 14.49
C TYR A 431 16.51 16.53 13.64
N LYS A 432 15.91 15.45 14.15
CA LYS A 432 15.79 14.16 13.45
C LYS A 432 14.43 13.97 12.80
N LEU A 433 13.45 14.78 13.19
CA LEU A 433 12.05 14.69 12.78
C LEU A 433 11.48 16.06 12.48
N ALA A 434 10.70 16.15 11.40
CA ALA A 434 9.76 17.23 11.16
C ALA A 434 8.36 16.66 10.91
N SER A 435 7.34 17.41 11.29
CA SER A 435 5.96 17.14 10.90
C SER A 435 5.22 18.43 10.62
N TYR A 436 4.27 18.41 9.70
CA TYR A 436 3.45 19.56 9.34
C TYR A 436 2.15 19.11 8.69
N THR A 437 1.22 20.05 8.53
CA THR A 437 -0.04 19.86 7.81
C THR A 437 0.09 20.51 6.44
N PHE A 438 -0.29 19.77 5.40
CA PHE A 438 -0.33 20.21 4.01
C PHE A 438 -1.79 20.28 3.56
N GLU A 439 -2.18 21.36 2.92
CA GLU A 439 -3.51 21.56 2.32
C GLU A 439 -3.42 21.31 0.82
N GLU A 440 -4.09 20.26 0.35
CA GLU A 440 -4.21 19.94 -1.07
C GLU A 440 -5.14 20.94 -1.77
N GLU A 441 -5.04 21.07 -3.11
CA GLU A 441 -5.96 21.92 -3.90
C GLU A 441 -7.44 21.55 -3.71
N SER A 442 -7.70 20.29 -3.34
CA SER A 442 -9.02 19.76 -3.00
C SER A 442 -9.57 20.26 -1.65
N GLY A 443 -8.77 20.99 -0.87
CA GLY A 443 -9.06 21.41 0.50
C GLY A 443 -8.82 20.32 1.56
N ILE A 444 -8.30 19.15 1.17
CA ILE A 444 -7.99 18.06 2.10
C ILE A 444 -6.71 18.38 2.88
N LEU A 445 -6.77 18.25 4.20
CA LEU A 445 -5.62 18.43 5.09
C LEU A 445 -4.89 17.10 5.34
N SER A 446 -3.67 17.01 4.85
CA SER A 446 -2.80 15.83 4.96
C SER A 446 -1.66 16.08 5.94
N LYS A 447 -1.43 15.16 6.89
CA LYS A 447 -0.34 15.29 7.88
C LYS A 447 0.94 14.62 7.38
N VAL A 448 2.00 15.40 7.25
CA VAL A 448 3.31 14.98 6.78
C VAL A 448 4.24 14.71 7.95
N TYR A 449 5.07 13.67 7.82
CA TYR A 449 6.15 13.34 8.74
C TYR A 449 7.42 13.07 7.92
N LEU A 450 8.51 13.73 8.28
CA LEU A 450 9.83 13.58 7.68
C LEU A 450 10.82 13.09 8.75
N HIS A 451 11.63 12.11 8.38
CA HIS A 451 12.73 11.60 9.18
C HIS A 451 14.04 11.79 8.43
N LEU A 452 15.14 11.88 9.16
CA LEU A 452 16.47 11.69 8.57
C LEU A 452 16.52 10.35 7.84
N GLY A 453 17.05 10.32 6.63
CA GLY A 453 17.13 9.14 5.78
C GLY A 453 15.87 8.84 4.97
N ASP A 454 14.79 9.61 5.12
CA ASP A 454 13.63 9.46 4.24
C ASP A 454 13.99 9.88 2.80
N PHE A 455 13.45 9.15 1.84
CA PHE A 455 13.53 9.49 0.41
C PHE A 455 12.39 10.45 0.04
N ILE A 456 12.72 11.48 -0.72
CA ILE A 456 11.79 12.54 -1.13
C ILE A 456 11.93 12.84 -2.63
N THR A 457 10.89 13.44 -3.19
CA THR A 457 10.90 14.05 -4.52
C THR A 457 10.90 15.57 -4.37
N ILE A 458 11.71 16.25 -5.16
CA ILE A 458 11.77 17.70 -5.28
C ILE A 458 11.63 18.03 -6.77
N TYR A 459 10.74 18.96 -7.13
CA TYR A 459 10.65 19.45 -8.50
C TYR A 459 11.71 20.54 -8.74
N GLU A 460 12.50 20.38 -9.79
CA GLU A 460 13.30 21.45 -10.36
C GLU A 460 12.69 21.83 -11.70
N GLU A 461 12.67 23.12 -12.05
CA GLU A 461 11.98 23.65 -13.24
C GLU A 461 12.39 22.97 -14.56
N ASP A 462 13.56 22.32 -14.60
CA ASP A 462 14.14 21.64 -15.76
C ASP A 462 13.97 20.10 -15.78
N HIS A 463 13.40 19.48 -14.73
CA HIS A 463 13.29 18.01 -14.59
C HIS A 463 11.88 17.56 -14.16
N GLU A 464 11.35 16.51 -14.81
CA GLU A 464 10.00 15.97 -14.53
C GLU A 464 9.85 15.42 -13.09
N GLU A 465 10.87 14.77 -12.51
CA GLU A 465 10.91 14.39 -11.08
C GLU A 465 12.37 14.17 -10.62
N SER A 466 12.86 14.91 -9.62
CA SER A 466 14.20 14.70 -9.02
C SER A 466 14.11 14.05 -7.64
N TYR A 467 14.96 13.05 -7.37
CA TYR A 467 14.93 12.28 -6.12
C TYR A 467 16.09 12.60 -5.19
N ALA A 468 15.81 12.67 -3.89
CA ALA A 468 16.83 12.92 -2.87
C ALA A 468 16.58 12.14 -1.57
N VAL A 469 17.60 12.03 -0.73
CA VAL A 469 17.52 11.50 0.63
C VAL A 469 17.81 12.59 1.66
N ILE A 470 16.98 12.69 2.70
CA ILE A 470 17.16 13.68 3.76
C ILE A 470 18.39 13.31 4.60
N LYS A 471 19.38 14.20 4.67
CA LYS A 471 20.55 14.08 5.54
C LYS A 471 20.48 14.97 6.78
N GLY A 472 19.68 16.03 6.74
CA GLY A 472 19.55 16.97 7.85
C GLY A 472 18.21 17.66 7.86
N ILE A 473 17.73 18.01 9.06
CA ILE A 473 16.56 18.84 9.29
C ILE A 473 16.98 19.89 10.32
N PHE A 474 16.75 21.17 10.03
CA PHE A 474 17.10 22.23 10.96
C PHE A 474 16.14 23.41 10.87
N ARG A 475 16.14 24.23 11.92
CA ARG A 475 15.52 25.56 11.89
C ARG A 475 16.58 26.64 11.91
N HIS A 476 16.25 27.75 11.27
CA HIS A 476 17.05 28.97 11.26
C HIS A 476 16.17 30.18 11.57
N LYS A 477 16.70 31.14 12.33
CA LYS A 477 16.03 32.39 12.66
C LYS A 477 16.36 33.44 11.58
N SER A 478 15.35 33.88 10.83
CA SER A 478 15.52 34.92 9.81
C SER A 478 15.64 36.31 10.43
N ASN A 479 15.96 37.31 9.61
CA ASN A 479 16.09 38.72 10.01
C ASN A 479 14.78 39.34 10.52
N ASN A 480 13.63 38.73 10.19
CA ASN A 480 12.31 39.14 10.68
C ASN A 480 11.97 38.55 12.05
N ASP A 481 12.96 38.03 12.77
CA ASP A 481 12.86 37.33 14.04
C ASP A 481 12.00 36.05 14.05
N LYS A 482 11.54 35.56 12.88
CA LYS A 482 10.78 34.31 12.75
C LYS A 482 11.70 33.14 12.47
N TYR A 483 11.27 31.95 12.92
CA TYR A 483 11.96 30.69 12.65
C TYR A 483 11.36 29.98 11.44
N TYR A 484 12.22 29.50 10.55
CA TYR A 484 11.85 28.73 9.37
C TYR A 484 12.54 27.36 9.38
N ALA A 485 11.90 26.35 8.78
CA ALA A 485 12.43 24.98 8.69
C ALA A 485 13.06 24.70 7.33
N PHE A 486 14.20 24.00 7.38
CA PHE A 486 15.01 23.63 6.22
C PHE A 486 15.39 22.16 6.30
N ILE A 487 15.66 21.61 5.13
CA ILE A 487 16.21 20.27 4.94
C ILE A 487 17.57 20.35 4.27
N VAL A 488 18.42 19.37 4.57
CA VAL A 488 19.64 19.08 3.82
C VAL A 488 19.45 17.75 3.13
N VAL A 489 19.77 17.68 1.84
CA VAL A 489 19.56 16.47 1.04
C VAL A 489 20.82 15.99 0.34
N ASP A 490 20.84 14.69 0.01
CA ASP A 490 21.70 14.13 -1.01
C ASP A 490 20.89 13.64 -2.20
N TRP A 491 21.25 14.10 -3.39
CA TRP A 491 20.56 13.77 -4.62
C TRP A 491 20.92 12.39 -5.18
N PHE A 492 19.96 11.83 -5.90
CA PHE A 492 20.13 10.67 -6.76
C PHE A 492 20.27 11.11 -8.21
N GLU A 493 21.39 10.74 -8.83
CA GLU A 493 21.63 10.89 -10.26
C GLU A 493 21.13 9.64 -10.98
N ASP A 494 20.29 9.80 -12.01
CA ASP A 494 19.89 8.68 -12.86
C ASP A 494 21.10 8.16 -13.65
N THR A 495 21.33 6.85 -13.60
CA THR A 495 22.42 6.23 -14.36
C THR A 495 22.04 5.88 -15.79
N GLY A 496 20.75 5.96 -16.15
CA GLY A 496 20.20 5.49 -17.42
C GLY A 496 20.22 3.95 -17.56
N ALA A 497 20.58 3.22 -16.51
CA ALA A 497 20.68 1.77 -16.52
C ALA A 497 19.62 1.12 -15.62
N GLU A 498 19.19 -0.08 -15.98
CA GLU A 498 18.28 -0.90 -15.17
C GLU A 498 18.97 -2.11 -14.57
N HIS A 499 18.51 -2.53 -13.40
CA HIS A 499 18.95 -3.77 -12.78
C HIS A 499 18.52 -4.96 -13.66
N SER A 500 19.48 -5.79 -14.06
CA SER A 500 19.29 -6.86 -15.05
C SER A 500 18.16 -7.85 -14.71
N VAL A 501 18.05 -8.24 -13.43
CA VAL A 501 17.04 -9.17 -12.92
C VAL A 501 15.75 -8.46 -12.47
N LEU A 502 15.86 -7.47 -11.58
CA LEU A 502 14.72 -6.77 -10.97
C LEU A 502 14.00 -5.81 -11.92
N LYS A 503 14.62 -5.41 -13.05
CA LYS A 503 14.07 -4.43 -14.01
C LYS A 503 13.64 -3.12 -13.35
N CYS A 504 14.43 -2.70 -12.38
CA CYS A 504 14.25 -1.44 -11.65
C CYS A 504 15.38 -0.49 -12.02
N PRO A 505 15.12 0.82 -12.17
CA PRO A 505 16.14 1.81 -12.48
C PRO A 505 17.23 1.89 -11.41
N LEU A 506 18.46 2.09 -11.87
CA LEU A 506 19.63 2.30 -11.02
C LEU A 506 19.92 3.79 -10.92
N TYR A 507 20.15 4.25 -9.69
CA TYR A 507 20.53 5.61 -9.38
C TYR A 507 21.87 5.62 -8.65
N ARG A 508 22.61 6.71 -8.78
CA ARG A 508 23.84 6.95 -8.05
C ARG A 508 23.61 8.07 -7.03
N LEU A 509 23.88 7.79 -5.76
CA LEU A 509 23.87 8.82 -4.72
C LEU A 509 25.07 9.76 -4.93
N GLN A 510 24.81 11.06 -4.90
CA GLN A 510 25.83 12.08 -5.16
C GLN A 510 27.07 11.96 -4.27
N ALA A 511 28.21 12.42 -4.81
CA ALA A 511 29.47 12.50 -4.09
C ALA A 511 29.63 13.79 -3.28
N THR A 512 30.41 13.75 -2.20
CA THR A 512 30.89 14.94 -1.51
C THR A 512 31.66 15.84 -2.49
N GLY A 513 31.24 17.11 -2.63
CA GLY A 513 31.87 18.08 -3.54
C GLY A 513 31.17 18.27 -4.89
N ASN A 514 30.01 17.64 -5.13
CA ASN A 514 29.19 17.89 -6.32
C ASN A 514 28.58 19.31 -6.31
N LYS A 515 28.31 19.84 -7.51
CA LYS A 515 27.81 21.22 -7.74
C LYS A 515 26.33 21.44 -7.37
N TRP A 516 25.59 20.40 -7.03
CA TRP A 516 24.15 20.49 -6.79
C TRP A 516 23.86 21.05 -5.41
N ARG A 517 22.88 21.95 -5.35
CA ARG A 517 22.41 22.57 -4.11
C ARG A 517 21.78 21.51 -3.21
N ARG A 518 22.05 21.56 -1.90
CA ARG A 518 21.62 20.55 -0.91
C ARG A 518 20.70 21.11 0.15
N ILE A 519 20.68 22.43 0.36
CA ILE A 519 19.80 23.07 1.34
C ILE A 519 18.55 23.61 0.65
N PHE A 520 17.40 23.23 1.19
CA PHE A 520 16.09 23.68 0.70
C PHE A 520 15.15 24.01 1.86
N PRO A 521 14.21 24.95 1.69
CA PRO A 521 13.12 25.11 2.63
C PRO A 521 12.21 23.87 2.57
N ILE A 522 11.56 23.52 3.68
CA ILE A 522 10.67 22.34 3.74
C ILE A 522 9.49 22.41 2.75
N THR A 523 9.23 23.60 2.20
CA THR A 523 8.13 23.89 1.27
C THR A 523 8.37 23.40 -0.16
N VAL A 524 9.60 23.04 -0.54
CA VAL A 524 9.88 22.52 -1.90
C VAL A 524 9.50 21.04 -2.06
N ILE A 525 9.16 20.37 -0.95
CA ILE A 525 8.81 18.96 -1.00
C ILE A 525 7.36 18.88 -1.47
N ASP A 526 7.18 18.43 -2.70
CA ASP A 526 5.87 18.38 -3.37
C ASP A 526 5.15 17.05 -3.08
N ASN A 527 5.84 15.93 -3.30
CA ASN A 527 5.29 14.59 -3.15
C ASN A 527 5.90 13.83 -1.97
N PHE A 528 5.11 13.66 -0.91
CA PHE A 528 5.52 12.90 0.27
C PHE A 528 5.36 11.40 0.05
N GLN A 529 6.46 10.65 0.26
CA GLN A 529 6.44 9.21 0.51
C GLN A 529 5.91 8.33 -0.64
N LYS A 530 6.14 8.73 -1.88
CA LYS A 530 5.87 7.87 -3.05
C LYS A 530 7.09 7.06 -3.50
N VAL A 531 8.28 7.34 -2.96
CA VAL A 531 9.53 6.75 -3.43
C VAL A 531 10.26 5.97 -2.33
N HIS A 532 10.88 4.88 -2.74
CA HIS A 532 11.69 4.02 -1.89
C HIS A 532 12.93 3.60 -2.67
N PHE A 533 14.10 3.69 -2.05
CA PHE A 533 15.36 3.25 -2.64
C PHE A 533 15.97 2.14 -1.79
N ILE A 534 16.66 1.21 -2.43
CA ILE A 534 17.35 0.09 -1.78
C ILE A 534 18.81 0.13 -2.22
N HIS A 535 19.73 0.03 -1.26
CA HIS A 535 21.16 0.01 -1.56
C HIS A 535 21.52 -1.21 -2.40
N ASN A 536 22.23 -1.01 -3.51
CA ASN A 536 22.57 -2.08 -4.45
C ASN A 536 23.82 -2.85 -4.00
N CYS A 537 23.72 -3.60 -2.90
CA CYS A 537 24.79 -4.45 -2.39
C CYS A 537 25.01 -5.71 -3.26
N ASN A 538 25.62 -5.57 -4.44
CA ASN A 538 25.94 -6.69 -5.34
C ASN A 538 27.43 -7.10 -5.32
N SER A 539 28.27 -6.46 -4.49
CA SER A 539 29.70 -6.79 -4.41
C SER A 539 29.98 -7.82 -3.31
N GLU A 540 30.96 -8.71 -3.53
CA GLU A 540 31.54 -9.55 -2.47
C GLU A 540 32.07 -8.73 -1.27
N ARG A 541 32.20 -7.41 -1.43
CA ARG A 541 32.61 -6.43 -0.41
C ARG A 541 31.45 -5.88 0.43
N CYS A 542 30.19 -6.05 -0.01
CA CYS A 542 28.98 -5.70 0.72
C CYS A 542 28.51 -6.90 1.57
N GLN A 543 29.40 -7.44 2.42
CA GLN A 543 29.03 -8.52 3.33
C GLN A 543 28.56 -7.94 4.66
N LEU A 544 27.28 -8.16 4.98
CA LEU A 544 26.70 -7.80 6.27
C LEU A 544 27.60 -8.26 7.43
N PRO A 545 27.92 -7.37 8.40
CA PRO A 545 27.26 -6.08 8.66
C PRO A 545 27.86 -4.88 7.90
N ASN A 546 28.89 -5.08 7.07
CA ASN A 546 29.62 -4.01 6.42
C ASN A 546 28.98 -3.68 5.07
N HIS A 547 28.26 -2.57 5.01
CA HIS A 547 27.89 -1.95 3.74
C HIS A 547 29.13 -1.38 3.08
N ASP A 548 29.33 -1.69 1.80
CA ASP A 548 30.35 -1.05 0.98
C ASP A 548 29.98 0.44 0.80
N THR A 549 30.50 1.28 1.69
CA THR A 549 30.27 2.74 1.68
C THR A 549 30.85 3.43 0.44
N THR A 550 31.68 2.73 -0.35
CA THR A 550 32.18 3.23 -1.64
C THR A 550 31.17 2.98 -2.76
N ASN A 551 30.32 1.95 -2.62
CA ASN A 551 29.24 1.68 -3.54
C ASN A 551 28.08 2.65 -3.29
N ARG A 552 27.94 3.64 -4.18
CA ARG A 552 26.88 4.64 -4.14
C ARG A 552 25.70 4.31 -5.05
N ILE A 553 25.62 3.08 -5.56
CA ILE A 553 24.52 2.67 -6.43
C ILE A 553 23.32 2.22 -5.58
N TRP A 554 22.15 2.72 -5.93
CA TRP A 554 20.87 2.43 -5.32
C TRP A 554 19.89 1.99 -6.40
N ILE A 555 18.94 1.16 -6.03
CA ILE A 555 17.85 0.70 -6.89
C ILE A 555 16.59 1.45 -6.48
N LYS A 556 15.96 2.15 -7.42
CA LYS A 556 14.64 2.75 -7.19
C LYS A 556 13.61 1.62 -7.14
N ASN A 557 12.96 1.44 -6.00
CA ASN A 557 11.94 0.41 -5.84
C ASN A 557 10.66 0.81 -6.57
N ASN A 558 10.56 0.41 -7.84
CA ASN A 558 9.36 0.59 -8.65
C ASN A 558 8.18 -0.26 -8.18
N PHE A 559 8.35 -1.14 -7.18
CA PHE A 559 7.25 -1.93 -6.62
C PHE A 559 6.64 -1.31 -5.37
N TYR A 560 7.05 -0.10 -4.97
CA TYR A 560 6.52 0.56 -3.79
C TYR A 560 5.13 1.14 -4.07
N PHE A 561 4.11 0.77 -3.27
CA PHE A 561 2.73 1.25 -3.40
C PHE A 561 2.04 1.36 -2.03
N THR A 562 0.83 1.94 -2.01
CA THR A 562 -0.03 2.00 -0.81
C THR A 562 -1.28 1.17 -1.03
N ALA A 563 -1.45 0.08 -0.27
CA ALA A 563 -2.58 -0.83 -0.43
C ALA A 563 -3.88 -0.31 0.21
N VAL A 564 -3.78 0.30 1.40
CA VAL A 564 -4.90 0.80 2.20
C VAL A 564 -4.55 2.14 2.82
#